data_AF-A0A973P999-F1
#
_entry.id   AF-A0A973P999-F1
#
_cell.length_a   1.000
_cell.length_b   1.000
_cell.length_c   1.000
_cell.angle_alpha   90.00
_cell.angle_beta   90.00
_cell.angle_gamma   90.00
#
_symmetry.space_group_name_H-M   'P 1'
#
loop_
_entity.id
_entity.type
_entity.pdbx_description
1 polymer ?
#
loop_
_entity_poly.entity_id
_entity_poly.type
_entity_poly.pdbx_seq_one_letter_code
_entity_poly.pdbx_strand_id
1 'polypeptide(L)'
;MTSERLDQPRELRRSLRPHYDPEAFGRLSEQIARFLGTARFLVYMTGFVLIWVGWNVFAPANLRFDAYPFIFLTLMLSLQASYAAPLILLAQNRQDDRDRVQYEHDRESAQRNQADLEYLTREIAGLRIALGEVVTRDFLRSEMQRLRDEPPGGEPDALRPRPAGRGTGS
;
A
#
# COMPACT_ATOMS: atom_id res chain seq x y z
N MET A 1 -58.62 20.82 25.67
CA MET A 1 -57.15 20.96 25.53
C MET A 1 -56.57 19.99 26.54
N THR A 2 -55.94 18.87 26.20
CA THR A 2 -54.86 18.69 25.22
C THR A 2 -54.76 17.21 24.82
N SER A 3 -54.89 16.99 23.51
CA SER A 3 -54.18 16.02 22.66
C SER A 3 -53.74 14.66 23.22
N GLU A 4 -54.38 13.63 22.66
CA GLU A 4 -53.82 12.30 22.42
C GLU A 4 -52.34 12.37 22.04
N ARG A 5 -51.47 11.71 22.82
CA ARG A 5 -50.11 11.36 22.40
C ARG A 5 -50.16 10.15 21.47
N LEU A 6 -50.65 10.40 20.25
CA LEU A 6 -50.52 9.54 19.08
C LEU A 6 -49.32 10.01 18.27
N ASP A 7 -48.08 9.76 18.73
CA ASP A 7 -46.93 9.88 17.82
C ASP A 7 -45.67 9.19 18.34
N GLN A 8 -45.72 7.86 18.41
CA GLN A 8 -44.49 7.07 18.41
C GLN A 8 -44.65 6.03 17.32
N PRO A 9 -44.13 6.27 16.10
CA PRO A 9 -44.09 5.22 15.10
C PRO A 9 -43.19 4.11 15.66
N ARG A 10 -43.81 3.02 16.12
CA ARG A 10 -43.15 1.73 16.28
C ARG A 10 -42.72 1.30 14.89
N GLU A 11 -41.53 1.71 14.48
CA GLU A 11 -40.85 1.12 13.34
C GLU A 11 -40.46 -0.30 13.73
N LEU A 12 -41.41 -1.21 13.58
CA LEU A 12 -41.20 -2.65 13.56
C LEU A 12 -40.50 -3.02 12.24
N ARG A 13 -39.37 -2.36 11.93
CA ARG A 13 -38.46 -2.82 10.88
C ARG A 13 -37.77 -4.05 11.43
N ARG A 14 -38.44 -5.19 11.32
CA ARG A 14 -37.83 -6.51 11.39
C ARG A 14 -36.86 -6.58 10.22
N SER A 15 -35.66 -6.02 10.42
CA SER A 15 -34.59 -6.15 9.45
C SER A 15 -34.24 -7.63 9.43
N LEU A 16 -34.73 -8.34 8.43
CA LEU A 16 -34.20 -9.62 7.99
C LEU A 16 -32.79 -9.37 7.45
N ARG A 17 -31.87 -8.90 8.29
CA ARG A 17 -30.46 -8.90 7.97
C ARG A 17 -30.07 -10.38 8.03
N PRO A 18 -29.72 -11.00 6.89
CA PRO A 18 -29.13 -12.32 6.93
C PRO A 18 -27.91 -12.20 7.85
N HIS A 19 -27.88 -12.97 8.92
CA HIS A 19 -26.72 -13.04 9.80
C HIS A 19 -25.64 -13.79 9.02
N TYR A 20 -24.91 -13.04 8.20
CA TYR A 20 -23.86 -13.54 7.36
C TYR A 20 -22.59 -13.58 8.19
N ASP A 21 -22.07 -14.79 8.43
CA ASP A 21 -20.92 -15.02 9.30
C ASP A 21 -19.62 -14.61 8.58
N PRO A 22 -19.03 -13.44 8.90
CA PRO A 22 -17.94 -12.85 8.13
C PRO A 22 -16.63 -13.64 8.23
N GLU A 23 -16.45 -14.44 9.28
CA GLU A 23 -15.23 -15.21 9.54
C GLU A 23 -15.14 -16.50 8.71
N ALA A 24 -16.28 -17.15 8.44
CA ALA A 24 -16.34 -18.32 7.56
C ALA A 24 -16.05 -17.93 6.10
N PHE A 25 -16.58 -16.78 5.67
CA PHE A 25 -16.39 -16.27 4.32
C PHE A 25 -14.99 -15.73 4.05
N GLY A 26 -14.36 -15.04 5.01
CA GLY A 26 -12.97 -14.59 4.85
C GLY A 26 -12.01 -15.75 4.58
N ARG A 27 -12.18 -16.86 5.33
CA ARG A 27 -11.40 -18.08 5.15
C ARG A 27 -11.64 -18.75 3.79
N LEU A 28 -12.90 -18.79 3.35
CA LEU A 28 -13.27 -19.36 2.04
C LEU A 28 -12.68 -18.54 0.87
N SER A 29 -12.80 -17.21 0.91
CA SER A 29 -12.25 -16.33 -0.14
C SER A 29 -10.73 -16.42 -0.22
N GLU A 30 -10.02 -16.45 0.90
CA GLU A 30 -8.56 -16.61 0.92
C GLU A 30 -8.12 -17.99 0.39
N GLN A 31 -8.90 -19.04 0.70
CA GLN A 31 -8.67 -20.37 0.14
C GLN A 31 -8.89 -20.39 -1.38
N ILE A 32 -9.96 -19.77 -1.87
CA ILE A 32 -10.27 -19.65 -3.31
C ILE A 32 -9.21 -18.82 -4.04
N ALA A 33 -8.80 -17.68 -3.50
CA ALA A 33 -7.75 -16.85 -4.09
C ALA A 33 -6.42 -17.59 -4.21
N ARG A 34 -6.00 -18.32 -3.17
CA ARG A 34 -4.81 -19.20 -3.23
C ARG A 34 -4.98 -20.35 -4.21
N PHE A 35 -6.20 -20.87 -4.35
CA PHE A 35 -6.51 -21.98 -5.25
C PHE A 35 -6.49 -21.55 -6.73
N LEU A 36 -7.17 -20.45 -7.08
CA LEU A 36 -7.19 -19.91 -8.46
C LEU A 36 -5.87 -19.27 -8.88
N GLY A 37 -5.12 -18.66 -7.94
CA GLY A 37 -3.83 -18.03 -8.23
C GLY A 37 -2.69 -19.02 -8.49
N THR A 38 -2.89 -20.31 -8.21
CA THR A 38 -1.85 -21.32 -8.36
C THR A 38 -2.01 -22.08 -9.69
N ALA A 39 -0.95 -22.14 -10.50
CA ALA A 39 -0.92 -22.90 -11.77
C ALA A 39 -1.34 -24.38 -11.64
N ARG A 40 -1.28 -24.93 -10.42
CA ARG A 40 -1.74 -26.29 -10.06
C ARG A 40 -3.22 -26.53 -10.36
N PHE A 41 -4.10 -25.53 -10.22
CA PHE A 41 -5.52 -25.71 -10.52
C PHE A 41 -5.75 -25.99 -12.01
N LEU A 42 -5.12 -25.18 -12.87
CA LEU A 42 -5.19 -25.36 -14.32
C LEU A 42 -4.65 -26.73 -14.73
N VAL A 43 -3.51 -27.15 -14.18
CA VAL A 43 -2.93 -28.48 -14.46
C VAL A 43 -3.88 -29.61 -14.07
N TYR A 44 -4.50 -29.53 -12.88
CA TYR A 44 -5.47 -30.52 -12.42
C TYR A 44 -6.71 -30.57 -13.34
N MET A 45 -7.28 -29.41 -13.69
CA MET A 45 -8.45 -29.33 -14.58
C MET A 45 -8.15 -29.87 -15.98
N THR A 46 -7.01 -29.52 -16.56
CA THR A 46 -6.58 -30.06 -17.86
C THR A 46 -6.36 -31.57 -17.78
N GLY A 47 -5.71 -32.06 -16.73
CA GLY A 47 -5.52 -33.49 -16.52
C GLY A 47 -6.85 -34.24 -16.40
N PHE A 48 -7.79 -33.70 -15.63
CA PHE A 48 -9.14 -34.28 -15.49
C PHE A 48 -9.87 -34.37 -16.85
N VAL A 49 -9.86 -33.29 -17.64
CA VAL A 49 -10.47 -33.28 -18.98
C VAL A 49 -9.79 -34.30 -19.91
N LEU A 50 -8.46 -34.36 -19.91
CA LEU A 50 -7.71 -35.31 -20.74
C LEU A 50 -7.98 -36.77 -20.34
N ILE A 51 -8.05 -37.07 -19.05
CA ILE A 51 -8.40 -38.40 -18.54
C ILE A 51 -9.83 -38.77 -18.94
N TRP A 52 -10.78 -37.84 -18.82
CA TRP A 52 -12.17 -38.08 -19.19
C TRP A 52 -12.34 -38.35 -20.69
N VAL A 53 -11.72 -37.51 -21.53
CA VAL A 53 -11.74 -37.67 -22.99
C VAL A 53 -11.03 -38.97 -23.36
N GLY A 54 -9.85 -39.23 -22.79
CA GLY A 54 -9.11 -40.47 -23.02
C GLY A 54 -9.94 -41.71 -22.67
N TRP A 55 -10.57 -41.72 -21.50
CA TRP A 55 -11.46 -42.81 -21.09
C TRP A 55 -12.59 -43.02 -22.10
N ASN A 56 -13.29 -41.96 -22.50
CA ASN A 56 -14.43 -42.09 -23.42
C ASN A 56 -14.05 -42.38 -24.87
N VAL A 57 -12.84 -42.00 -25.31
CA VAL A 57 -12.33 -42.30 -26.66
C VAL A 57 -11.82 -43.74 -26.75
N PHE A 58 -11.03 -44.19 -25.77
CA PHE A 58 -10.41 -45.52 -25.78
C PHE A 58 -11.34 -46.61 -25.23
N ALA A 59 -12.42 -46.26 -24.52
CA ALA A 59 -13.41 -47.24 -24.06
C ALA A 59 -14.14 -47.91 -25.25
N PRO A 60 -14.37 -49.24 -25.18
CA PRO A 60 -15.19 -49.94 -26.16
C PRO A 60 -16.66 -49.46 -26.08
N ALA A 61 -17.41 -49.58 -27.18
CA ALA A 61 -18.71 -48.92 -27.37
C ALA A 61 -19.77 -49.23 -26.29
N ASN A 62 -19.62 -50.34 -25.57
CA ASN A 62 -20.47 -50.76 -24.46
C ASN A 62 -20.15 -50.08 -23.12
N LEU A 63 -18.98 -49.44 -22.98
CA LEU A 63 -18.51 -48.77 -21.76
C LEU A 63 -18.29 -47.26 -21.95
N ARG A 64 -18.62 -46.73 -23.15
CA ARG A 64 -18.58 -45.29 -23.42
C ARG A 64 -19.69 -44.60 -22.65
N PHE A 65 -19.33 -43.94 -21.56
CA PHE A 65 -20.26 -43.21 -20.71
C PHE A 65 -20.72 -41.90 -21.37
N ASP A 66 -19.86 -41.29 -22.19
CA ASP A 66 -20.06 -39.99 -22.83
C ASP A 66 -19.41 -39.99 -24.24
N ALA A 67 -20.16 -40.43 -25.25
CA ALA A 67 -19.71 -40.44 -26.65
C ALA A 67 -19.64 -39.01 -27.23
N TYR A 68 -18.83 -38.81 -28.28
CA TYR A 68 -18.76 -37.54 -29.02
C TYR A 68 -20.17 -37.05 -29.37
N PRO A 69 -20.60 -35.85 -28.94
CA PRO A 69 -19.83 -34.65 -28.60
C PRO A 69 -19.54 -34.37 -27.10
N PHE A 70 -19.53 -35.38 -26.22
CA PHE A 70 -19.26 -35.23 -24.77
C PHE A 70 -20.27 -34.32 -24.04
N ILE A 71 -21.55 -34.68 -24.09
CA ILE A 71 -22.63 -33.91 -23.48
C ILE A 71 -22.47 -33.81 -21.97
N PHE A 72 -22.06 -34.87 -21.28
CA PHE A 72 -21.91 -34.84 -19.83
C PHE A 72 -20.78 -33.93 -19.39
N LEU A 73 -19.62 -34.00 -20.06
CA LEU A 73 -18.50 -33.10 -19.80
C LEU A 73 -18.92 -31.64 -20.01
N THR A 74 -19.65 -31.36 -21.10
CA THR A 74 -20.14 -30.01 -21.41
C THR A 74 -21.12 -29.49 -20.36
N LEU A 75 -22.08 -30.32 -19.94
CA LEU A 75 -23.04 -29.97 -18.88
C LEU A 75 -22.34 -29.72 -17.54
N MET A 76 -21.33 -30.51 -17.21
CA MET A 76 -20.59 -30.34 -15.96
C MET A 76 -19.76 -29.05 -15.98
N LEU A 77 -19.09 -28.73 -17.11
CA LEU A 77 -18.35 -27.47 -17.24
C LEU A 77 -19.28 -26.25 -17.24
N SER A 78 -20.46 -26.32 -17.87
CA SER A 78 -21.42 -25.23 -17.84
C SER A 78 -21.98 -24.99 -16.43
N LEU A 79 -22.27 -26.08 -15.69
CA LEU A 79 -22.67 -25.98 -14.29
C LEU A 79 -21.55 -25.43 -13.41
N GLN A 80 -20.30 -25.87 -13.64
CA GLN A 80 -19.14 -25.36 -12.92
C GLN A 80 -19.02 -23.84 -13.08
N ALA A 81 -19.13 -23.33 -14.32
CA ALA A 81 -19.09 -21.89 -14.59
C ALA A 81 -20.27 -21.14 -13.93
N SER A 82 -21.48 -21.73 -14.00
CA SER A 82 -22.70 -21.16 -13.42
C SER A 82 -22.61 -21.02 -11.89
N TYR A 83 -22.04 -22.00 -11.20
CA TYR A 83 -21.85 -21.93 -9.75
C TYR A 83 -20.64 -21.09 -9.32
N ALA A 84 -19.61 -20.98 -10.18
CA ALA A 84 -18.46 -20.12 -9.92
C ALA A 84 -18.84 -18.63 -9.90
N ALA A 85 -19.71 -18.17 -10.81
CA ALA A 85 -20.13 -16.78 -10.92
C ALA A 85 -20.69 -16.16 -9.61
N PRO A 86 -21.69 -16.76 -8.92
CA PRO A 86 -22.21 -16.22 -7.67
C PRO A 86 -21.19 -16.30 -6.53
N LEU A 87 -20.33 -17.33 -6.51
CA LEU A 87 -19.28 -17.47 -5.51
C LEU A 87 -18.20 -16.38 -5.66
N ILE A 88 -17.83 -16.07 -6.90
CA ILE A 88 -16.92 -14.97 -7.25
C ILE A 88 -17.57 -13.62 -6.94
N LEU A 89 -18.86 -13.43 -7.27
CA LEU A 89 -19.58 -12.19 -7.01
C LEU A 89 -19.70 -11.92 -5.50
N LEU A 90 -19.94 -12.96 -4.68
CA LEU A 90 -19.90 -12.85 -3.22
C LEU A 90 -18.50 -12.56 -2.69
N ALA A 91 -17.44 -13.08 -3.33
CA ALA A 91 -16.06 -12.78 -2.97
C ALA A 91 -15.68 -11.32 -3.32
N GLN A 92 -16.16 -10.81 -4.46
CA GLN A 92 -15.87 -9.46 -4.96
C GLN A 92 -16.59 -8.37 -4.15
N ASN A 93 -17.88 -8.53 -3.82
CA ASN A 93 -18.63 -7.54 -3.01
C ASN A 93 -17.95 -7.17 -1.68
N ARG A 94 -17.21 -8.10 -1.07
CA ARG A 94 -16.46 -7.85 0.18
C ARG A 94 -15.02 -7.35 -0.04
N GLN A 95 -14.48 -7.51 -1.24
CA GLN A 95 -13.20 -6.90 -1.61
C GLN A 95 -13.42 -5.39 -1.76
N ASP A 96 -14.49 -4.99 -2.44
CA ASP A 96 -14.92 -3.60 -2.57
C ASP A 96 -15.22 -2.93 -1.22
N ASP A 97 -15.88 -3.64 -0.28
CA ASP A 97 -16.13 -3.11 1.07
C ASP A 97 -14.83 -2.90 1.89
N ARG A 98 -13.85 -3.81 1.75
CA ARG A 98 -12.53 -3.66 2.41
C ARG A 98 -11.74 -2.52 1.80
N ASP A 99 -11.71 -2.43 0.48
CA ASP A 99 -11.02 -1.38 -0.25
C ASP A 99 -11.60 0.00 0.10
N ARG A 100 -12.92 0.08 0.32
CA ARG A 100 -13.57 1.29 0.79
C ARG A 100 -13.10 1.73 2.19
N VAL A 101 -13.04 0.82 3.15
CA VAL A 101 -12.56 1.13 4.52
C VAL A 101 -11.08 1.52 4.50
N GLN A 102 -10.27 0.81 3.71
CA GLN A 102 -8.85 1.14 3.54
C GLN A 102 -8.67 2.54 2.96
N TYR A 103 -9.48 2.91 1.96
CA TYR A 103 -9.46 4.22 1.33
C TYR A 103 -9.86 5.35 2.29
N GLU A 104 -10.84 5.11 3.17
CA GLU A 104 -11.24 6.07 4.20
C GLU A 104 -10.12 6.30 5.23
N HIS A 105 -9.44 5.24 5.68
CA HIS A 105 -8.28 5.34 6.57
C HIS A 105 -7.05 6.00 5.92
N ASP A 106 -6.79 5.72 4.65
CA ASP A 106 -5.68 6.33 3.91
C ASP A 106 -5.91 7.83 3.74
N ARG A 107 -7.15 8.24 3.47
CA ARG A 107 -7.52 9.67 3.46
C ARG A 107 -7.27 10.35 4.80
N GLU A 108 -7.65 9.72 5.91
CA GLU A 108 -7.43 10.30 7.23
C GLU A 108 -5.93 10.39 7.56
N SER A 109 -5.14 9.36 7.22
CA SER A 109 -3.68 9.39 7.38
C SER A 109 -3.02 10.46 6.51
N ALA A 110 -3.47 10.63 5.26
CA ALA A 110 -2.96 11.67 4.37
C ALA A 110 -3.21 13.07 4.93
N GLN A 111 -4.40 13.32 5.50
CA GLN A 111 -4.72 14.60 6.14
C GLN A 111 -3.83 14.86 7.36
N ARG A 112 -3.61 13.85 8.22
CA ARG A 112 -2.71 13.96 9.37
C ARG A 112 -1.27 14.22 8.95
N ASN A 113 -0.77 13.49 7.95
CA ASN A 113 0.57 13.69 7.40
C ASN A 113 0.75 15.10 6.83
N GLN A 114 -0.27 15.64 6.15
CA GLN A 114 -0.22 17.02 5.66
C GLN A 114 -0.14 18.02 6.82
N ALA A 115 -0.94 17.84 7.87
CA ALA A 115 -0.90 18.70 9.05
C ALA A 115 0.46 18.63 9.77
N ASP A 116 1.03 17.44 9.92
CA ASP A 116 2.36 17.24 10.53
C ASP A 116 3.46 17.89 9.68
N LEU A 117 3.39 17.78 8.35
CA LEU A 117 4.33 18.45 7.45
C LEU A 117 4.22 19.98 7.53
N GLU A 118 3.01 20.52 7.62
CA GLU A 118 2.77 21.94 7.79
C GLU A 118 3.32 22.43 9.15
N TYR A 119 3.13 21.65 10.21
CA TYR A 119 3.68 21.93 11.53
C TYR A 119 5.21 21.94 11.50
N LEU A 120 5.84 20.88 11.00
CA LEU A 120 7.29 20.78 10.86
C LEU A 120 7.86 21.90 10.00
N THR A 121 7.18 22.27 8.91
CA THR A 121 7.62 23.38 8.04
C THR A 121 7.61 24.71 8.79
N ARG A 122 6.56 24.97 9.58
CA ARG A 122 6.48 26.17 10.43
C ARG A 122 7.55 26.16 11.52
N GLU A 123 7.81 25.01 12.12
CA GLU A 123 8.81 24.86 13.17
C GLU A 123 10.24 25.05 12.63
N ILE A 124 10.54 24.50 11.45
CA ILE A 124 11.80 24.72 10.73
C ILE A 124 11.96 26.21 10.35
N ALA A 125 10.89 26.87 9.90
CA ALA A 125 10.93 28.29 9.58
C ALA A 125 11.27 29.14 10.83
N GLY A 126 10.68 28.80 11.98
CA GLY A 126 11.00 29.41 13.27
C GLY A 126 12.45 29.15 13.70
N LEU A 127 12.91 27.91 13.58
CA LEU A 127 14.29 27.52 13.89
C LEU A 127 15.29 28.28 13.01
N ARG A 128 15.01 28.44 11.71
CA ARG A 128 15.85 29.18 10.77
C ARG A 128 16.01 30.64 11.18
N ILE A 129 14.93 31.29 11.63
CA ILE A 129 14.96 32.68 12.09
C ILE A 129 15.81 32.78 13.37
N ALA A 130 15.56 31.92 14.34
CA ALA A 130 16.30 31.90 15.61
C ALA A 130 17.81 31.64 15.39
N LEU A 131 18.17 30.68 14.54
CA LEU A 131 19.57 30.43 14.16
C LEU A 131 20.17 31.61 13.39
N GLY A 132 19.41 32.26 12.52
CA GLY A 132 19.84 33.45 11.79
C GLY A 132 20.23 34.61 12.69
N GLU A 133 19.45 34.87 13.75
CA GLU A 133 19.75 35.93 14.73
C GLU A 133 21.02 35.65 15.54
N VAL A 134 21.21 34.40 16.00
CA VAL A 134 22.38 34.00 16.79
C VAL A 134 23.66 34.04 15.96
N VAL A 135 23.64 33.48 14.74
CA VAL A 135 24.80 33.49 13.83
C VAL A 135 25.20 34.91 13.46
N THR A 136 24.22 35.80 13.19
CA THR A 136 24.52 37.20 12.83
C THR A 136 25.20 37.94 13.98
N ARG A 137 24.73 37.75 15.22
CA ARG A 137 25.28 38.44 16.39
C ARG A 137 26.71 37.99 16.71
N ASP A 138 26.95 36.68 16.77
CA ASP A 138 28.28 36.15 17.11
C ASP A 138 29.30 36.39 15.98
N PHE A 139 28.87 36.35 14.72
CA PHE A 139 29.71 36.68 13.57
C PHE A 139 30.06 38.18 13.51
N LEU A 140 29.08 39.08 13.70
CA LEU A 140 29.39 40.52 13.75
C LEU A 140 30.35 40.84 14.89
N ARG A 141 30.18 40.17 16.04
CA ARG A 141 31.02 40.40 17.22
C ARG A 141 32.44 39.92 17.01
N SER A 142 32.62 38.73 16.42
CA SER A 142 33.94 38.19 16.12
C SER A 142 34.67 39.01 15.07
N GLU A 143 33.97 39.55 14.07
CA GLU A 143 34.58 40.41 13.06
C GLU A 143 34.96 41.79 13.60
N MET A 144 34.13 42.37 14.47
CA MET A 144 34.48 43.59 15.22
C MET A 144 35.68 43.38 16.15
N GLN A 145 35.81 42.20 16.76
CA GLN A 145 36.98 41.86 17.56
C GLN A 145 38.22 41.67 16.70
N ARG A 146 38.12 40.99 15.56
CA ARG A 146 39.21 40.86 14.59
C ARG A 146 39.73 42.21 14.12
N LEU A 147 38.85 43.12 13.73
CA LEU A 147 39.25 44.48 13.30
C LEU A 147 39.87 45.31 14.42
N ARG A 148 39.54 45.02 15.69
CA ARG A 148 40.12 45.72 16.85
C ARG A 148 41.45 45.12 17.29
N ASP A 149 41.62 43.82 17.15
CA ASP A 149 42.86 43.10 17.47
C ASP A 149 43.85 43.11 16.30
N GLU A 150 43.44 43.51 15.09
CA GLU A 150 44.34 43.73 13.96
C GLU A 150 45.17 45.01 14.19
N PRO A 151 46.49 44.92 14.46
CA PRO A 151 47.33 46.11 14.56
C PRO A 151 47.40 46.81 13.19
N PRO A 152 47.41 48.16 13.11
CA PRO A 152 47.56 48.86 11.85
C PRO A 152 48.99 48.65 11.31
N GLY A 153 49.19 47.60 10.51
CA GLY A 153 50.44 47.34 9.80
C GLY A 153 50.84 45.87 9.79
N GLY A 154 50.41 45.15 8.75
CA GLY A 154 50.92 43.83 8.41
C GLY A 154 51.00 43.69 6.90
N GLU A 155 52.16 44.04 6.33
CA GLU A 155 52.49 43.75 4.93
C GLU A 155 52.37 42.24 4.65
N PRO A 156 51.92 41.83 3.45
CA PRO A 156 51.93 40.42 3.05
C PRO A 156 53.37 39.93 2.90
N ASP A 157 53.79 39.05 3.81
CA ASP A 157 55.12 38.43 3.86
C ASP A 157 55.38 37.65 2.56
N ALA A 158 56.31 38.18 1.77
CA ALA A 158 56.78 37.57 0.54
C ALA A 158 57.56 36.29 0.87
N LEU A 159 56.94 35.16 0.54
CA LEU A 159 57.53 33.87 0.19
C LEU A 159 59.08 33.83 0.21
N ARG A 160 59.69 33.45 1.33
CA ARG A 160 61.13 33.13 1.40
C ARG A 160 61.38 31.65 1.72
N PRO A 161 61.91 30.86 0.76
CA PRO A 161 62.56 29.61 1.08
C PRO A 161 64.05 29.84 1.38
N ARG A 162 64.38 29.55 2.65
CA ARG A 162 65.60 28.97 3.27
C ARG A 162 67.02 29.37 2.83
N PRO A 163 67.92 29.63 3.81
CA PRO A 163 69.34 29.77 3.57
C PRO A 163 70.04 28.40 3.58
N ALA A 164 70.99 28.20 2.68
CA ALA A 164 72.05 27.21 2.83
C ALA A 164 73.31 27.66 2.10
N GLY A 165 74.46 27.52 2.75
CA GLY A 165 75.74 27.42 2.05
C GLY A 165 76.70 28.60 2.22
N ARG A 166 77.44 28.56 3.32
CA ARG A 166 78.68 29.30 3.57
C ARG A 166 79.83 28.68 2.76
N GLY A 167 80.63 29.51 2.09
CA GLY A 167 82.00 29.23 1.61
C GLY A 167 82.57 30.53 1.05
N THR A 168 83.48 31.25 1.74
CA THR A 168 84.95 31.13 1.62
C THR A 168 85.35 30.99 0.14
N GLY A 169 85.92 31.97 -0.55
CA GLY A 169 86.95 32.92 -0.15
C GLY A 169 88.21 32.57 -0.95
N SER A 170 88.61 33.48 -1.86
CA SER A 170 89.84 33.51 -2.67
C SER A 170 90.01 32.47 -3.77
#